data_AF-A0A545TCR8-F1
#
_entry.id   AF-A0A545TCR8-F1
#
_cell.length_a   1.000
_cell.length_b   1.000
_cell.length_c   1.000
_cell.angle_alpha   90.00
_cell.angle_beta   90.00
_cell.angle_gamma   90.00
#
_symmetry.space_group_name_H-M   'P 1'
#
loop_
_entity.id
_entity.type
_entity.pdbx_description
1 polymer ?
#
loop_
_entity_poly.entity_id
_entity_poly.type
_entity_poly.pdbx_seq_one_letter_code
_entity_poly.pdbx_strand_id
1 'polypeptide(L)'
;MTSLVTGWAKLTNYLSTDFLGGPKRLKFNWVINFQKGATAFWVILLMVHYDNYSTQAWVYLALHGSYGFCWLLKDVVFPDPKWQTHVTFGGAFMAIATVLGPYWVIPYLLISPVLGETHVGANWIWMTVAIGMHSLGIAIMMTADAQKYFTLKLKKGLITDGIFKYIRHPNYLGEMMIYGSYAIMAWHWIPWIILAWVWIGLFAVNIAMKEKSMSRYDEWSDYKKKSYYLVPGIF
;
A
#
# COMPACT_ATOMS: atom_id res chain seq x y z
N MET A 1 -15.08 13.94 -13.73
CA MET A 1 -15.00 12.57 -13.15
C MET A 1 -16.15 11.76 -13.73
N THR A 2 -15.87 10.59 -14.30
CA THR A 2 -16.89 9.78 -14.99
C THR A 2 -17.82 9.08 -13.99
N SER A 3 -19.04 8.76 -14.43
CA SER A 3 -20.00 7.96 -13.66
C SER A 3 -19.41 6.60 -13.27
N LEU A 4 -18.56 6.03 -14.13
CA LEU A 4 -17.86 4.76 -13.93
C LEU A 4 -16.92 4.79 -12.71
N VAL A 5 -16.05 5.81 -12.58
CA VAL A 5 -15.13 5.92 -11.42
C VAL A 5 -15.91 6.05 -10.11
N THR A 6 -17.00 6.81 -10.12
CA THR A 6 -17.83 7.00 -8.93
C THR A 6 -18.58 5.71 -8.56
N GLY A 7 -19.12 4.99 -9.55
CA GLY A 7 -19.78 3.69 -9.35
C GLY A 7 -18.80 2.65 -8.80
N TRP A 8 -17.59 2.60 -9.35
CA TRP A 8 -16.54 1.70 -8.88
C TRP A 8 -16.10 2.02 -7.46
N ALA A 9 -15.90 3.30 -7.11
CA ALA A 9 -15.59 3.72 -5.75
C ALA A 9 -16.67 3.30 -4.74
N LYS A 10 -17.96 3.37 -5.12
CA LYS A 10 -19.06 2.90 -4.27
C LYS A 10 -19.03 1.38 -4.11
N LEU A 11 -18.77 0.65 -5.18
CA LEU A 11 -18.67 -0.81 -5.15
C LEU A 11 -17.53 -1.28 -4.26
N THR A 12 -16.31 -0.78 -4.46
CA THR A 12 -15.15 -1.19 -3.66
C THR A 12 -15.31 -0.82 -2.18
N ASN A 13 -15.91 0.34 -1.89
CA ASN A 13 -16.28 0.70 -0.53
C ASN A 13 -17.28 -0.30 0.05
N TYR A 14 -18.40 -0.56 -0.63
CA TYR A 14 -19.40 -1.54 -0.19
C TYR A 14 -18.78 -2.92 0.07
N LEU A 15 -17.95 -3.42 -0.86
CA LEU A 15 -17.29 -4.71 -0.72
C LEU A 15 -16.39 -4.77 0.53
N SER A 16 -15.75 -3.67 0.90
CA SER A 16 -14.79 -3.65 2.02
C SER A 16 -15.43 -3.28 3.36
N THR A 17 -16.62 -2.67 3.36
CA THR A 17 -17.26 -2.16 4.58
C THR A 17 -18.58 -2.83 4.95
N ASP A 18 -19.32 -3.31 3.95
CA ASP A 18 -20.74 -3.69 4.07
C ASP A 18 -21.08 -5.04 3.45
N PHE A 19 -20.12 -5.74 2.82
CA PHE A 19 -20.37 -7.00 2.12
C PHE A 19 -21.05 -8.03 3.02
N LEU A 20 -22.05 -8.73 2.45
CA LEU A 20 -22.99 -9.66 3.11
C LEU A 20 -23.82 -9.06 4.27
N GLY A 21 -23.72 -7.76 4.53
CA GLY A 21 -24.42 -7.10 5.63
C GLY A 21 -24.01 -7.60 7.01
N GLY A 22 -24.92 -7.47 7.97
CA GLY A 22 -24.72 -7.92 9.36
C GLY A 22 -24.05 -6.87 10.26
N PRO A 23 -23.69 -7.25 11.50
CA PRO A 23 -23.21 -6.31 12.50
C PRO A 23 -21.79 -5.81 12.20
N LYS A 24 -21.59 -4.49 12.25
CA LYS A 24 -20.29 -3.83 12.04
C LYS A 24 -19.48 -3.78 13.33
N ARG A 25 -18.87 -4.90 13.71
CA ARG A 25 -18.14 -5.05 15.00
C ARG A 25 -16.63 -4.93 14.87
N LEU A 26 -16.08 -5.07 13.67
CA LEU A 26 -14.63 -5.01 13.44
C LEU A 26 -14.24 -3.59 13.04
N LYS A 27 -13.19 -3.03 13.64
CA LYS A 27 -12.57 -1.83 13.06
C LYS A 27 -11.75 -2.22 11.84
N PHE A 28 -11.78 -1.40 10.80
CA PHE A 28 -11.08 -1.72 9.56
C PHE A 28 -9.56 -1.79 9.77
N ASN A 29 -9.00 -0.93 10.62
CA ASN A 29 -7.58 -0.98 10.96
C ASN A 29 -7.17 -2.30 11.63
N TRP A 30 -8.05 -2.99 12.37
CA TRP A 30 -7.73 -4.30 12.93
C TRP A 30 -7.45 -5.34 11.84
N VAL A 31 -8.25 -5.33 10.77
CA VAL A 31 -8.10 -6.22 9.62
C VAL A 31 -6.78 -5.94 8.90
N ILE A 32 -6.49 -4.65 8.66
CA ILE A 32 -5.26 -4.23 7.99
C ILE A 32 -4.04 -4.56 8.85
N ASN A 33 -4.06 -4.17 10.13
CA ASN A 33 -2.95 -4.38 11.07
C ASN A 33 -2.70 -5.87 11.31
N PHE A 34 -3.74 -6.71 11.30
CA PHE A 34 -3.56 -8.16 11.34
C PHE A 34 -2.69 -8.64 10.18
N GLN A 35 -3.03 -8.27 8.93
CA GLN A 35 -2.22 -8.69 7.78
C GLN A 35 -0.80 -8.11 7.86
N LYS A 36 -0.64 -6.83 8.16
CA LYS A 36 0.67 -6.16 8.23
C LYS A 36 1.56 -6.74 9.33
N GLY A 37 1.01 -6.95 10.52
CA GLY A 37 1.71 -7.54 11.67
C GLY A 37 1.99 -9.03 11.50
N ALA A 38 1.08 -9.78 10.87
CA ALA A 38 1.28 -11.21 10.61
C ALA A 38 2.30 -11.50 9.50
N THR A 39 2.63 -10.52 8.66
CA THR A 39 3.45 -10.74 7.47
C THR A 39 4.86 -11.26 7.79
N ALA A 40 5.54 -10.75 8.81
CA ALA A 40 6.87 -11.25 9.18
C ALA A 40 6.80 -12.74 9.60
N PHE A 41 5.78 -13.10 10.38
CA PHE A 41 5.54 -14.48 10.80
C PHE A 41 5.18 -15.39 9.62
N TRP A 42 4.38 -14.89 8.68
CA TRP A 42 4.07 -15.62 7.45
C TRP A 42 5.32 -15.92 6.62
N VAL A 43 6.21 -14.93 6.47
CA VAL A 43 7.48 -15.11 5.76
C VAL A 43 8.37 -16.13 6.50
N ILE A 44 8.51 -16.02 7.82
CA ILE A 44 9.27 -16.99 8.64
C ILE A 44 8.68 -18.40 8.51
N LEU A 45 7.36 -18.53 8.55
CA LEU A 45 6.68 -19.81 8.37
C LEU A 45 7.02 -20.45 7.03
N LEU A 46 7.02 -19.66 5.94
CA LEU A 46 7.43 -20.14 4.62
C LEU A 46 8.90 -20.57 4.60
N MET A 47 9.80 -19.80 5.22
CA MET A 47 11.24 -20.15 5.29
C MET A 47 11.45 -21.47 6.01
N VAL A 48 10.78 -21.67 7.15
CA VAL A 48 10.85 -22.91 7.93
C VAL A 48 10.21 -24.08 7.17
N HIS A 49 9.06 -23.86 6.54
CA HIS A 49 8.32 -24.92 5.86
C HIS A 49 9.04 -25.43 4.60
N TYR A 50 9.69 -24.54 3.85
CA TYR A 50 10.41 -24.87 2.62
C TYR A 50 11.93 -25.02 2.81
N ASP A 51 12.43 -24.94 4.05
CA ASP A 51 13.86 -24.98 4.38
C ASP A 51 14.71 -24.00 3.55
N ASN A 52 14.17 -22.80 3.28
CA ASN A 52 14.81 -21.79 2.44
C ASN A 52 15.25 -20.59 3.28
N TYR A 53 16.53 -20.60 3.65
CA TYR A 53 17.22 -19.56 4.41
C TYR A 53 18.20 -18.74 3.55
N SER A 54 17.95 -18.69 2.25
CA SER A 54 18.78 -17.90 1.33
C SER A 54 18.86 -16.42 1.73
N THR A 55 19.91 -15.74 1.27
CA THR A 55 20.06 -14.29 1.44
C THR A 55 18.81 -13.54 0.96
N GLN A 56 18.23 -13.98 -0.16
CA GLN A 56 17.04 -13.37 -0.72
C GLN A 56 15.82 -13.48 0.21
N ALA A 57 15.62 -14.63 0.85
CA ALA A 57 14.54 -14.85 1.81
C ALA A 57 14.71 -13.94 3.05
N TRP A 58 15.92 -13.82 3.58
CA TRP A 58 16.22 -12.91 4.70
C TRP A 58 16.04 -11.44 4.33
N VAL A 59 16.49 -11.02 3.14
CA VAL A 59 16.25 -9.66 2.65
C VAL A 59 14.76 -9.41 2.50
N TYR A 60 13.99 -10.34 1.94
CA TYR A 60 12.55 -10.19 1.80
C TYR A 60 11.86 -10.07 3.16
N LEU A 61 12.22 -10.91 4.14
CA LEU A 61 11.75 -10.83 5.52
C LEU A 61 12.06 -9.46 6.12
N ALA A 62 13.28 -8.96 5.97
CA ALA A 62 13.68 -7.67 6.47
C ALA A 62 12.84 -6.53 5.86
N LEU A 63 12.65 -6.54 4.53
CA LEU A 63 11.88 -5.49 3.85
C LEU A 63 10.39 -5.58 4.19
N HIS A 64 9.72 -6.70 3.94
CA HIS A 64 8.27 -6.82 4.15
C HIS A 64 7.90 -6.84 5.63
N GLY A 65 8.73 -7.44 6.49
CA GLY A 65 8.54 -7.43 7.94
C GLY A 65 8.72 -6.03 8.54
N SER A 66 9.76 -5.29 8.17
CA SER A 66 9.95 -3.92 8.66
C SER A 66 8.84 -2.98 8.18
N TYR A 67 8.35 -3.14 6.95
CA TYR A 67 7.17 -2.40 6.50
C TYR A 67 5.93 -2.69 7.36
N GLY A 68 5.69 -3.96 7.71
CA GLY A 68 4.63 -4.34 8.64
C GLY A 68 4.75 -3.60 9.98
N PHE A 69 5.96 -3.53 10.54
CA PHE A 69 6.21 -2.79 11.77
C PHE A 69 6.00 -1.27 11.61
N CYS A 70 6.55 -0.66 10.56
CA CYS A 70 6.35 0.76 10.25
C CYS A 70 4.86 1.11 10.09
N TRP A 71 4.07 0.20 9.50
CA TRP A 71 2.62 0.36 9.38
C TRP A 71 1.93 0.42 10.74
N LEU A 72 2.25 -0.52 11.63
CA LEU A 72 1.68 -0.55 12.99
C LEU A 72 2.05 0.71 13.77
N LEU A 73 3.31 1.15 13.67
CA LEU A 73 3.76 2.39 14.28
C LEU A 73 2.96 3.60 13.74
N LYS A 74 2.76 3.68 12.43
CA LYS A 74 1.95 4.71 11.79
C LYS A 74 0.50 4.72 12.31
N ASP A 75 -0.14 3.56 12.43
CA ASP A 75 -1.54 3.48 12.91
C ASP A 75 -1.65 3.94 14.38
N VAL A 76 -0.63 3.70 15.20
CA VAL A 76 -0.58 4.17 16.59
C VAL A 76 -0.34 5.68 16.67
N VAL A 77 0.62 6.22 15.90
CA VAL A 77 1.10 7.61 16.07
C VAL A 77 0.28 8.61 15.26
N PHE A 78 -0.12 8.27 14.03
CA PHE A 78 -0.87 9.13 13.13
C PHE A 78 -1.92 8.32 12.32
N PRO A 79 -2.96 7.79 12.99
CA PRO A 79 -3.97 6.93 12.37
C PRO A 79 -4.73 7.64 11.23
N ASP A 80 -4.98 6.92 10.13
CA ASP A 80 -5.88 7.43 9.09
C ASP A 80 -7.35 7.25 9.52
N PRO A 81 -8.16 8.32 9.58
CA PRO A 81 -9.56 8.24 9.99
C PRO A 81 -10.40 7.27 9.16
N LYS A 82 -10.05 7.01 7.89
CA LYS A 82 -10.78 6.06 7.04
C LYS A 82 -10.70 4.63 7.58
N TRP A 83 -9.58 4.25 8.19
CA TRP A 83 -9.38 2.92 8.74
C TRP A 83 -9.98 2.74 10.13
N GLN A 84 -10.41 3.83 10.77
CA GLN A 84 -11.08 3.76 12.08
C GLN A 84 -12.58 3.46 11.98
N THR A 85 -13.09 3.27 10.76
CA THR A 85 -14.48 2.89 10.50
C THR A 85 -14.73 1.43 10.89
N HIS A 86 -15.98 1.13 11.25
CA HIS A 86 -16.40 -0.25 11.53
C HIS A 86 -16.92 -0.94 10.26
N VAL A 87 -16.57 -2.20 10.09
CA VAL A 87 -16.89 -3.04 8.93
C VAL A 87 -17.61 -4.33 9.35
N THR A 88 -18.37 -4.89 8.41
CA THR A 88 -18.97 -6.23 8.57
C THR A 88 -17.90 -7.32 8.49
N PHE A 89 -18.22 -8.53 8.96
CA PHE A 89 -17.32 -9.68 8.77
C PHE A 89 -17.10 -10.00 7.28
N GLY A 90 -18.14 -9.87 6.46
CA GLY A 90 -18.00 -10.00 5.00
C GLY A 90 -17.07 -8.93 4.41
N GLY A 91 -17.19 -7.67 4.87
CA GLY A 91 -16.30 -6.59 4.46
C GLY A 91 -14.84 -6.84 4.83
N ALA A 92 -14.60 -7.31 6.06
CA ALA A 92 -13.27 -7.71 6.52
C ALA A 92 -12.68 -8.85 5.68
N PHE A 93 -13.48 -9.89 5.39
CA PHE A 93 -13.07 -10.99 4.52
C PHE A 93 -12.69 -10.48 3.13
N MET A 94 -13.52 -9.63 2.50
CA MET A 94 -13.24 -9.09 1.17
C MET A 94 -11.97 -8.24 1.15
N ALA A 95 -11.72 -7.45 2.20
CA ALA A 95 -10.49 -6.67 2.30
C ALA A 95 -9.24 -7.56 2.36
N ILE A 96 -9.31 -8.69 3.07
CA ILE A 96 -8.24 -9.69 3.06
C ILE A 96 -8.15 -10.37 1.70
N ALA A 97 -9.24 -10.94 1.19
CA ALA A 97 -9.24 -11.77 0.00
C ALA A 97 -8.84 -11.01 -1.28
N THR A 98 -9.20 -9.73 -1.40
CA THR A 98 -9.05 -8.97 -2.66
C THR A 98 -7.93 -7.93 -2.64
N VAL A 99 -7.39 -7.58 -1.47
CA VAL A 99 -6.36 -6.54 -1.35
C VAL A 99 -5.17 -7.02 -0.51
N LEU A 100 -5.39 -7.36 0.76
CA LEU A 100 -4.29 -7.55 1.71
C LEU A 100 -3.63 -8.93 1.60
N GLY A 101 -4.43 -10.00 1.52
CA GLY A 101 -3.99 -11.39 1.42
C GLY A 101 -3.23 -11.71 0.13
N PRO A 102 -3.63 -11.21 -1.05
CA PRO A 102 -2.87 -11.43 -2.29
C PRO A 102 -1.39 -11.05 -2.21
N TYR A 103 -1.00 -10.07 -1.39
CA TYR A 103 0.42 -9.72 -1.20
C TYR A 103 1.27 -10.85 -0.62
N TRP A 104 0.66 -11.81 0.08
CA TRP A 104 1.36 -12.99 0.62
C TRP A 104 1.69 -14.06 -0.43
N VAL A 105 1.16 -13.93 -1.66
CA VAL A 105 1.60 -14.74 -2.81
C VAL A 105 3.04 -14.41 -3.20
N ILE A 106 3.48 -13.17 -3.00
CA ILE A 106 4.83 -12.72 -3.37
C ILE A 106 5.92 -13.46 -2.57
N PRO A 107 5.92 -13.47 -1.21
CA PRO A 107 6.89 -14.26 -0.46
C PRO A 107 6.74 -15.76 -0.69
N TYR A 108 5.51 -16.25 -0.92
CA TYR A 108 5.30 -17.66 -1.27
C TYR A 108 6.07 -18.03 -2.54
N LEU A 109 5.93 -17.26 -3.62
CA LEU A 109 6.66 -17.52 -4.87
C LEU A 109 8.16 -17.47 -4.68
N LEU A 110 8.65 -16.50 -3.91
CA LEU A 110 10.09 -16.29 -3.69
C LEU A 110 10.73 -17.38 -2.83
N ILE A 111 10.02 -17.88 -1.82
CA ILE A 111 10.58 -18.77 -0.79
C ILE A 111 10.29 -20.24 -1.10
N SER A 112 9.15 -20.54 -1.72
CA SER A 112 8.83 -21.90 -2.15
C SER A 112 9.73 -22.33 -3.33
N PRO A 113 9.79 -23.64 -3.62
CA PRO A 113 10.56 -24.15 -4.77
C PRO A 113 10.07 -23.71 -6.16
N VAL A 114 8.94 -22.98 -6.25
CA VAL A 114 8.25 -22.67 -7.52
C VAL A 114 9.14 -21.93 -8.53
N LEU A 115 9.94 -20.97 -8.07
CA LEU A 115 10.83 -20.20 -8.96
C LEU A 115 12.20 -20.86 -9.15
N GLY A 116 12.58 -21.79 -8.27
CA GLY A 116 13.93 -22.35 -8.17
C GLY A 116 14.93 -21.39 -7.51
N GLU A 117 16.01 -21.93 -6.95
CA GLU A 117 16.99 -21.18 -6.15
C GLU A 117 17.83 -20.18 -6.97
N THR A 118 17.95 -20.39 -8.28
CA THR A 118 18.78 -19.58 -9.19
C THR A 118 17.93 -18.70 -10.12
N HIS A 119 16.70 -18.38 -9.72
CA HIS A 119 15.85 -17.50 -10.54
C HIS A 119 16.46 -16.11 -10.69
N VAL A 120 16.12 -15.42 -11.76
CA VAL A 120 16.75 -14.14 -12.14
C VAL A 120 16.68 -13.10 -11.02
N GLY A 121 15.61 -13.07 -10.24
CA GLY A 121 15.42 -12.13 -9.13
C GLY A 121 16.30 -12.39 -7.91
N ALA A 122 16.93 -13.56 -7.79
CA ALA A 122 17.75 -13.95 -6.64
C ALA A 122 19.15 -13.30 -6.61
N ASN A 123 19.54 -12.59 -7.68
CA ASN A 123 20.85 -11.95 -7.72
C ASN A 123 20.91 -10.63 -6.92
N TRP A 124 22.14 -10.19 -6.63
CA TRP A 124 22.40 -8.99 -5.81
C TRP A 124 21.93 -7.67 -6.45
N ILE A 125 21.80 -7.61 -7.78
CA ILE A 125 21.34 -6.40 -8.49
C ILE A 125 19.90 -6.12 -8.10
N TRP A 126 19.02 -7.12 -8.21
CA TRP A 126 17.59 -6.95 -7.90
C TRP A 126 17.34 -6.75 -6.41
N MET A 127 18.10 -7.41 -5.54
CA MET A 127 18.06 -7.13 -4.11
C MET A 127 18.46 -5.69 -3.80
N THR A 128 19.53 -5.18 -4.42
CA THR A 128 19.98 -3.79 -4.22
C THR A 128 18.92 -2.78 -4.67
N VAL A 129 18.36 -2.98 -5.86
CA VAL A 129 17.27 -2.14 -6.39
C VAL A 129 16.06 -2.19 -5.47
N ALA A 130 15.65 -3.37 -5.01
CA ALA A 130 14.52 -3.53 -4.13
C ALA A 130 14.73 -2.85 -2.77
N ILE A 131 15.90 -2.99 -2.15
CA ILE A 131 16.24 -2.34 -0.89
C ILE A 131 16.16 -0.81 -1.03
N GLY A 132 16.74 -0.25 -2.08
CA GLY A 132 16.71 1.20 -2.35
C GLY A 132 15.28 1.70 -2.57
N MET A 133 14.53 1.03 -3.45
CA MET A 133 13.14 1.36 -3.77
C MET A 133 12.22 1.25 -2.55
N HIS A 134 12.37 0.18 -1.76
CA HIS A 134 11.63 -0.04 -0.53
C HIS A 134 11.90 1.07 0.49
N SER A 135 13.17 1.32 0.79
CA SER A 135 13.58 2.26 1.84
C SER A 135 13.12 3.69 1.51
N LEU A 136 13.27 4.10 0.25
CA LEU A 136 12.76 5.38 -0.22
C LEU A 136 11.23 5.43 -0.20
N GLY A 137 10.57 4.34 -0.58
CA GLY A 137 9.11 4.20 -0.54
C GLY A 137 8.55 4.38 0.88
N ILE A 138 9.16 3.74 1.88
CA ILE A 138 8.83 3.91 3.30
C ILE A 138 9.00 5.35 3.73
N ALA A 139 10.16 5.96 3.43
CA ALA A 139 10.45 7.34 3.81
C ALA A 139 9.40 8.32 3.24
N ILE A 140 9.07 8.17 1.96
CA ILE A 140 8.05 8.98 1.27
C ILE A 140 6.67 8.77 1.89
N MET A 141 6.24 7.51 2.09
CA MET A 141 4.92 7.19 2.63
C MET A 141 4.76 7.73 4.06
N MET A 142 5.72 7.42 4.94
CA MET A 142 5.67 7.85 6.35
C MET A 142 5.69 9.37 6.47
N THR A 143 6.53 10.05 5.70
CA THR A 143 6.61 11.52 5.69
C THR A 143 5.30 12.14 5.21
N ALA A 144 4.73 11.61 4.12
CA ALA A 144 3.48 12.10 3.56
C ALA A 144 2.30 11.95 4.54
N ASP A 145 2.17 10.79 5.17
CA ASP A 145 1.05 10.53 6.07
C ASP A 145 1.21 11.27 7.40
N ALA A 146 2.42 11.39 7.93
CA ALA A 146 2.70 12.20 9.11
C ALA A 146 2.42 13.69 8.85
N GLN A 147 2.97 14.26 7.76
CA GLN A 147 2.70 15.66 7.39
C GLN A 147 1.20 15.89 7.21
N LYS A 148 0.50 15.01 6.48
CA LYS A 148 -0.96 15.10 6.30
C LYS A 148 -1.70 15.08 7.63
N TYR A 149 -1.39 14.13 8.51
CA TYR A 149 -2.09 13.95 9.78
C TYR A 149 -1.89 15.17 10.69
N PHE A 150 -0.64 15.56 10.95
CA PHE A 150 -0.34 16.64 11.90
C PHE A 150 -0.77 18.00 11.36
N THR A 151 -0.59 18.28 10.07
CA THR A 151 -1.07 19.53 9.46
C THR A 151 -2.60 19.60 9.55
N LEU A 152 -3.33 18.56 9.16
CA LEU A 152 -4.80 18.57 9.22
C LEU A 152 -5.35 18.49 10.65
N LYS A 153 -4.56 18.08 11.63
CA LYS A 153 -4.93 18.17 13.04
C LYS A 153 -4.94 19.62 13.52
N LEU A 154 -4.01 20.43 13.04
CA LEU A 154 -3.87 21.85 13.41
C LEU A 154 -4.72 22.78 12.55
N LYS A 155 -4.74 22.56 11.23
CA LYS A 155 -5.46 23.40 10.27
C LYS A 155 -6.06 22.54 9.15
N LYS A 156 -7.39 22.56 9.03
CA LYS A 156 -8.07 21.95 7.88
C LYS A 156 -7.85 22.79 6.63
N GLY A 157 -7.57 22.14 5.50
CA GLY A 157 -7.37 22.82 4.22
C GLY A 157 -6.64 21.96 3.20
N LEU A 158 -6.33 22.56 2.05
CA LEU A 158 -5.42 21.99 1.08
C LEU A 158 -3.98 22.14 1.56
N ILE A 159 -3.19 21.07 1.51
CA ILE A 159 -1.77 21.10 1.87
C ILE A 159 -0.97 21.30 0.57
N THR A 160 -0.18 22.37 0.52
CA THR A 160 0.60 22.75 -0.67
C THR A 160 2.09 22.96 -0.37
N ASP A 161 2.56 22.54 0.80
CA ASP A 161 3.95 22.65 1.26
C ASP A 161 4.60 21.28 1.50
N GLY A 162 5.86 21.28 1.94
CA GLY A 162 6.62 20.05 2.22
C GLY A 162 6.64 19.09 1.03
N ILE A 163 6.37 17.80 1.28
CA ILE A 163 6.35 16.80 0.20
C ILE A 163 5.16 17.00 -0.76
N PHE A 164 4.04 17.51 -0.24
CA PHE A 164 2.84 17.78 -1.03
C PHE A 164 3.03 18.92 -2.02
N LYS A 165 3.99 19.82 -1.80
CA LYS A 165 4.38 20.85 -2.79
C LYS A 165 4.74 20.24 -4.15
N TYR A 166 5.41 19.09 -4.14
CA TYR A 166 5.95 18.45 -5.34
C TYR A 166 5.04 17.36 -5.88
N ILE A 167 4.43 16.56 -5.00
CA ILE A 167 3.64 15.38 -5.37
C ILE A 167 2.26 15.47 -4.70
N ARG A 168 1.17 15.29 -5.44
CA ARG A 168 -0.21 15.34 -4.88
C ARG A 168 -0.61 14.07 -4.12
N HIS A 169 -0.03 12.93 -4.51
CA HIS A 169 -0.30 11.61 -3.94
C HIS A 169 0.96 10.87 -3.46
N PRO A 170 1.81 11.50 -2.61
CA PRO A 170 3.11 10.94 -2.24
C PRO A 170 2.98 9.64 -1.43
N ASN A 171 1.96 9.53 -0.58
CA ASN A 171 1.70 8.30 0.16
C ASN A 171 1.46 7.09 -0.78
N TYR A 172 0.72 7.30 -1.88
CA TYR A 172 0.48 6.27 -2.87
C TYR A 172 1.75 5.93 -3.65
N LEU A 173 2.55 6.94 -4.03
CA LEU A 173 3.86 6.70 -4.63
C LEU A 173 4.72 5.81 -3.73
N GLY A 174 4.81 6.14 -2.44
CA GLY A 174 5.59 5.37 -1.47
C GLY A 174 5.11 3.93 -1.35
N GLU A 175 3.79 3.70 -1.25
CA GLU A 175 3.22 2.34 -1.24
C GLU A 175 3.47 1.57 -2.54
N MET A 176 3.35 2.23 -3.70
CA MET A 176 3.68 1.62 -4.99
C MET A 176 5.16 1.23 -5.07
N MET A 177 6.06 2.05 -4.52
CA MET A 177 7.48 1.75 -4.45
C MET A 177 7.78 0.54 -3.55
N ILE A 178 7.19 0.50 -2.35
CA ILE A 178 7.33 -0.61 -1.41
C ILE A 178 6.90 -1.92 -2.06
N TYR A 179 5.69 -1.98 -2.59
CA TYR A 179 5.18 -3.22 -3.17
C TYR A 179 5.81 -3.58 -4.53
N GLY A 180 6.19 -2.58 -5.31
CA GLY A 180 6.97 -2.78 -6.54
C GLY A 180 8.34 -3.40 -6.26
N SER A 181 8.98 -3.03 -5.14
CA SER A 181 10.25 -3.65 -4.72
C SER A 181 10.11 -5.17 -4.51
N TYR A 182 8.99 -5.62 -3.94
CA TYR A 182 8.72 -7.03 -3.69
C TYR A 182 8.44 -7.79 -5.00
N ALA A 183 7.71 -7.18 -5.94
CA ALA A 183 7.45 -7.77 -7.25
C ALA A 183 8.74 -7.90 -8.08
N ILE A 184 9.64 -6.92 -8.00
CA ILE A 184 10.98 -6.98 -8.59
C ILE A 184 11.78 -8.13 -7.97
N MET A 185 11.82 -8.27 -6.64
CA MET A 185 12.56 -9.40 -6.05
C MET A 185 12.02 -10.75 -6.49
N ALA A 186 10.70 -10.93 -6.57
CA ALA A 186 10.10 -12.17 -7.04
C ALA A 186 10.33 -12.42 -8.55
N TRP A 187 10.60 -11.35 -9.32
CA TRP A 187 10.88 -11.39 -10.76
C TRP A 187 9.92 -12.30 -11.57
N HIS A 188 8.64 -12.25 -11.19
CA HIS A 188 7.57 -13.07 -11.76
C HIS A 188 6.36 -12.20 -12.11
N TRP A 189 5.57 -12.61 -13.12
CA TRP A 189 4.44 -11.80 -13.62
C TRP A 189 3.24 -11.75 -12.66
N ILE A 190 3.01 -12.80 -11.85
CA ILE A 190 1.88 -12.87 -10.90
C ILE A 190 1.84 -11.67 -9.94
N PRO A 191 2.93 -11.31 -9.23
CA PRO A 191 2.98 -10.10 -8.42
C PRO A 191 2.51 -8.86 -9.18
N TRP A 192 2.94 -8.67 -10.43
CA TRP A 192 2.55 -7.50 -11.22
C TRP A 192 1.06 -7.46 -11.56
N ILE A 193 0.39 -8.60 -11.75
CA ILE A 193 -1.07 -8.64 -11.91
C ILE A 193 -1.77 -8.21 -10.62
N ILE A 194 -1.31 -8.70 -9.47
CA ILE A 194 -1.85 -8.32 -8.17
C ILE A 194 -1.68 -6.81 -7.95
N LEU A 195 -0.49 -6.28 -8.25
CA LEU A 195 -0.22 -4.84 -8.15
C LEU A 195 -1.07 -4.03 -9.14
N ALA A 196 -1.23 -4.47 -10.39
CA ALA A 196 -2.07 -3.81 -11.36
C ALA A 196 -3.53 -3.74 -10.90
N TRP A 197 -4.06 -4.84 -10.33
CA TRP A 197 -5.38 -4.86 -9.72
C TRP A 197 -5.54 -3.82 -8.61
N VAL A 198 -4.61 -3.77 -7.66
CA VAL A 198 -4.71 -2.80 -6.55
C VAL A 198 -4.47 -1.36 -7.03
N TRP A 199 -3.47 -1.13 -7.89
CA TRP A 199 -3.11 0.20 -8.33
C TRP A 199 -4.19 0.83 -9.22
N ILE A 200 -4.79 0.05 -10.12
CA ILE A 200 -5.84 0.55 -11.02
C ILE A 200 -7.20 0.49 -10.32
N GLY A 201 -7.54 -0.66 -9.73
CA GLY A 201 -8.85 -0.92 -9.14
C GLY A 201 -9.10 -0.16 -7.83
N LEU A 202 -8.05 0.20 -7.08
CA LEU A 202 -8.19 0.88 -5.79
C LEU A 202 -7.46 2.21 -5.74
N PHE A 203 -6.15 2.25 -6.02
CA PHE A 203 -5.36 3.47 -5.83
C PHE A 203 -5.78 4.57 -6.81
N ALA A 204 -5.84 4.29 -8.11
CA ALA A 204 -6.24 5.27 -9.13
C ALA A 204 -7.64 5.83 -8.86
N VAL A 205 -8.57 4.98 -8.42
CA VAL A 205 -9.94 5.35 -8.06
C VAL A 205 -9.95 6.26 -6.82
N ASN A 206 -9.25 5.87 -5.76
CA ASN A 206 -9.15 6.66 -4.53
C ASN A 206 -8.45 8.00 -4.77
N ILE A 207 -7.41 8.00 -5.60
CA ILE A 207 -6.69 9.19 -6.04
C ILE A 207 -7.65 10.12 -6.80
N ALA A 208 -8.40 9.62 -7.78
CA ALA A 208 -9.38 10.43 -8.51
C ALA A 208 -10.45 11.03 -7.58
N MET A 209 -10.96 10.25 -6.62
CA MET A 209 -11.89 10.74 -5.59
C MET A 209 -11.25 11.82 -4.70
N LYS A 210 -9.96 11.66 -4.36
CA LYS A 210 -9.20 12.67 -3.61
C LYS A 210 -8.99 13.94 -4.44
N GLU A 211 -8.64 13.85 -5.72
CA GLU A 211 -8.50 14.99 -6.64
C GLU A 211 -9.80 15.81 -6.71
N LYS A 212 -10.95 15.13 -6.90
CA LYS A 212 -12.27 15.81 -6.90
C LYS A 212 -12.60 16.46 -5.55
N SER A 213 -12.20 15.82 -4.46
CA SER A 213 -12.36 16.40 -3.12
C SER A 213 -11.50 17.65 -2.96
N MET A 214 -10.24 17.61 -3.41
CA MET A 214 -9.31 18.74 -3.35
C MET A 214 -9.68 19.88 -4.32
N SER A 215 -10.40 19.59 -5.40
CA SER A 215 -10.78 20.60 -6.39
C SER A 215 -11.83 21.62 -5.93
N ARG A 216 -12.33 21.50 -4.69
CA ARG A 216 -13.23 22.50 -4.08
C ARG A 216 -12.51 23.71 -3.49
N TYR A 217 -11.19 23.62 -3.30
CA TYR A 217 -10.39 24.69 -2.72
C TYR A 217 -9.98 25.68 -3.81
N ASP A 218 -10.04 26.98 -3.51
CA ASP A 218 -9.76 28.03 -4.49
C ASP A 218 -8.31 27.95 -5.03
N GLU A 219 -7.37 27.57 -4.15
CA GLU A 219 -5.95 27.42 -4.47
C GLU A 219 -5.64 26.18 -5.33
N TRP A 220 -6.62 25.29 -5.52
CA TRP A 220 -6.46 24.02 -6.23
C TRP A 220 -5.89 24.19 -7.63
N SER A 221 -6.43 25.15 -8.38
CA SER A 221 -6.08 25.36 -9.78
C SER A 221 -4.59 25.69 -9.95
N ASP A 222 -4.04 26.51 -9.05
CA ASP A 222 -2.63 26.89 -9.05
C ASP A 222 -1.74 25.82 -8.43
N TYR A 223 -2.21 25.15 -7.39
CA TYR A 223 -1.51 24.01 -6.80
C TYR A 223 -1.30 22.89 -7.82
N LYS A 224 -2.34 22.55 -8.60
CA LYS A 224 -2.27 21.49 -9.61
C LYS A 224 -1.25 21.79 -10.72
N LYS A 225 -1.08 23.06 -11.10
CA LYS A 225 -0.08 23.48 -12.11
C LYS A 225 1.36 23.33 -11.62
N LYS A 226 1.59 23.41 -10.30
CA LYS A 226 2.92 23.44 -9.68
C LYS A 226 3.35 22.10 -9.07
N SER A 227 2.47 21.10 -9.08
CA SER A 227 2.69 19.78 -8.50
C SER A 227 2.52 18.68 -9.53
N TYR A 228 3.14 17.53 -9.29
CA TYR A 228 3.00 16.32 -10.07
C TYR A 228 1.99 15.37 -9.41
N TYR A 229 1.42 14.47 -10.19
CA TYR A 229 0.39 13.52 -9.77
C TYR A 229 1.00 12.45 -8.84
N LEU A 230 2.07 11.79 -9.28
CA LEU A 230 2.81 10.76 -8.54
C LEU A 230 4.32 10.95 -8.64
N VAL A 231 4.88 11.05 -9.85
CA VAL A 231 6.34 11.06 -10.06
C VAL A 231 6.80 12.46 -10.47
N PRO A 232 7.62 13.15 -9.65
CA PRO A 232 8.14 14.47 -9.98
C PRO A 232 8.84 14.50 -11.34
N GLY A 233 8.49 15.48 -12.16
CA GLY A 233 9.09 15.67 -13.48
C GLY A 233 8.54 14.76 -14.59
N ILE A 234 7.64 13.82 -14.27
CA ILE A 234 7.07 12.88 -15.25
C ILE A 234 5.54 12.99 -15.28
N PHE A 235 4.88 12.65 -14.17
CA PHE A 235 3.43 12.52 -14.11
C PHE A 235 2.89 12.92 -12.75
#